data_AF-A0A841WXQ2-F1
#
_entry.id   AF-A0A841WXQ2-F1
#
_cell.length_a   1.000
_cell.length_b   1.000
_cell.length_c   1.000
_cell.angle_alpha   90.00
_cell.angle_beta   90.00
_cell.angle_gamma   90.00
#
_symmetry.space_group_name_H-M   'P 1'
#
loop_
_entity.id
_entity.type
_entity.pdbx_description
1 polymer ?
#
loop_
_entity_poly.entity_id
_entity_poly.type
_entity_poly.pdbx_seq_one_letter_code
_entity_poly.pdbx_strand_id
1 'polypeptide(L)'
;MQLKSISYKRVLNLGNYENKHLELFAEVADGDDNDAAILELMELVERNIRSQIGNQFQKQIVDLEARKNQLHDEVFNLNQNITKLKKTKEELEKAESKPDPTEPDPDDIPFDPGDTPKNSGDIPNGF
;
A
#
# COMPACT_ATOMS: atom_id res chain seq x y z
N MET A 1 8.87 -10.78 -63.67
CA MET A 1 7.80 -11.21 -62.75
C MET A 1 7.30 -9.96 -62.08
N GLN A 2 6.02 -9.61 -62.28
CA GLN A 2 5.43 -8.41 -61.70
C GLN A 2 4.65 -8.83 -60.45
N LEU A 3 4.91 -8.14 -59.34
CA LEU A 3 4.31 -8.40 -58.03
C LEU A 3 3.26 -7.32 -57.76
N LYS A 4 2.13 -7.73 -57.20
CA LYS A 4 1.08 -6.84 -56.73
C LYS A 4 1.10 -6.82 -55.20
N SER A 5 1.04 -5.65 -54.60
CA SER A 5 0.88 -5.55 -53.14
C SER A 5 -0.60 -5.47 -52.79
N ILE A 6 -1.01 -6.28 -51.82
CA ILE A 6 -2.31 -6.19 -51.16
C ILE A 6 -2.10 -5.84 -49.69
N SER A 7 -3.03 -5.07 -49.14
CA SER A 7 -3.02 -4.67 -47.73
C SER A 7 -4.41 -4.82 -47.15
N TYR A 8 -4.50 -5.33 -45.92
CA TYR A 8 -5.75 -5.37 -45.19
C TYR A 8 -5.58 -4.78 -43.79
N LYS A 9 -6.50 -3.89 -43.44
CA LYS A 9 -6.51 -3.18 -42.16
C LYS A 9 -7.81 -3.44 -41.43
N ARG A 10 -7.71 -3.98 -40.22
CA ARG A 10 -8.83 -4.09 -39.29
C ARG A 10 -8.72 -3.03 -38.22
N VAL A 11 -9.80 -2.26 -38.03
CA VAL A 11 -9.93 -1.27 -36.96
C VAL A 11 -11.03 -1.73 -36.01
N LEU A 12 -10.72 -1.77 -34.71
CA LEU A 12 -11.64 -2.08 -33.64
C LEU A 12 -11.77 -0.87 -32.72
N ASN A 13 -13.01 -0.47 -32.46
CA ASN A 13 -13.32 0.55 -31.47
C ASN A 13 -13.42 -0.13 -30.10
N LEU A 14 -12.58 0.30 -29.16
CA LEU A 14 -12.52 -0.27 -27.82
C LEU A 14 -13.37 0.49 -26.80
N GLY A 15 -14.07 1.55 -27.24
CA GLY A 15 -14.72 2.51 -26.36
C GLY A 15 -13.74 3.58 -25.86
N ASN A 16 -14.25 4.57 -25.12
CA ASN A 16 -13.44 5.65 -24.52
C ASN A 16 -12.54 6.43 -25.49
N TYR A 17 -12.97 6.57 -26.75
CA TYR A 17 -12.17 7.21 -27.82
C TYR A 17 -10.87 6.46 -28.17
N GLU A 18 -10.69 5.22 -27.70
CA GLU A 18 -9.55 4.38 -28.04
C GLU A 18 -9.90 3.44 -29.20
N ASN A 19 -9.03 3.43 -30.21
CA ASN A 19 -9.10 2.51 -31.33
C ASN A 19 -7.84 1.66 -31.37
N LYS A 20 -8.02 0.37 -31.63
CA LYS A 20 -6.92 -0.53 -31.97
C LYS A 20 -7.02 -0.91 -33.42
N HIS A 21 -5.92 -0.88 -34.14
CA HIS A 21 -5.87 -1.33 -35.51
C HIS A 21 -4.70 -2.28 -35.74
N LEU A 22 -4.91 -3.21 -36.66
CA LEU A 22 -3.87 -4.08 -37.19
C LEU A 22 -3.94 -4.05 -38.70
N GLU A 23 -2.79 -3.87 -39.32
CA GLU A 23 -2.64 -3.80 -40.77
C GLU A 23 -1.48 -4.69 -41.17
N LEU A 24 -1.70 -5.53 -42.18
CA LEU A 24 -0.68 -6.40 -42.75
C LEU A 24 -0.67 -6.25 -44.27
N PHE A 25 0.49 -6.53 -44.84
CA PHE A 25 0.76 -6.44 -46.27
C PHE A 25 1.19 -7.82 -46.77
N ALA A 26 0.77 -8.15 -47.98
CA ALA A 26 1.25 -9.32 -48.70
C ALA A 26 1.58 -8.94 -50.14
N GLU A 27 2.51 -9.68 -50.74
CA GLU A 27 2.86 -9.57 -52.15
C GLU A 27 2.30 -10.81 -52.87
N VAL A 28 1.60 -10.58 -53.98
CA VAL A 28 0.95 -11.61 -54.80
C VAL A 28 1.59 -11.59 -56.18
N ALA A 29 1.99 -12.75 -56.69
CA ALA A 29 2.60 -12.83 -58.00
C ALA A 29 1.56 -12.75 -59.12
N ASP A 30 1.98 -12.24 -60.27
CA ASP A 30 1.13 -12.29 -61.47
C ASP A 30 0.87 -13.75 -61.88
N GLY A 31 -0.42 -14.12 -61.86
CA GLY A 31 -0.90 -15.48 -62.13
C GLY A 31 -1.49 -16.17 -60.90
N ASP A 32 -1.21 -15.68 -59.69
CA ASP A 32 -1.81 -16.18 -58.47
C ASP A 32 -3.26 -15.69 -58.30
N ASP A 33 -4.03 -16.46 -57.54
CA ASP A 33 -5.40 -16.10 -57.18
C ASP A 33 -5.40 -14.99 -56.11
N ASN A 34 -5.68 -13.76 -56.57
CA ASN A 34 -5.74 -12.59 -55.70
C ASN A 34 -6.84 -12.74 -54.63
N ASP A 35 -7.97 -13.36 -54.96
CA ASP A 35 -9.10 -13.47 -54.02
C ASP A 35 -8.74 -14.43 -52.88
N ALA A 36 -8.06 -15.54 -53.20
CA ALA A 36 -7.52 -16.45 -52.19
C ALA A 36 -6.49 -15.76 -51.28
N ALA A 37 -5.55 -15.01 -51.86
CA ALA A 37 -4.52 -14.28 -51.09
C ALA A 37 -5.13 -13.20 -50.18
N ILE A 38 -6.17 -12.50 -50.66
CA ILE A 38 -6.91 -11.52 -49.86
C ILE A 38 -7.62 -12.19 -48.68
N LEU A 39 -8.30 -13.32 -48.91
CA LEU A 39 -9.00 -14.06 -47.85
C LEU A 39 -8.03 -14.55 -46.76
N GLU A 40 -6.87 -15.08 -47.16
CA GLU A 40 -5.83 -15.51 -46.22
C GLU A 40 -5.29 -14.33 -45.39
N LEU A 41 -4.99 -13.20 -46.05
CA LEU A 41 -4.52 -11.99 -45.36
C LEU A 41 -5.57 -11.47 -44.37
N MET A 42 -6.84 -11.48 -44.76
CA MET A 42 -7.96 -11.09 -43.91
C MET A 42 -8.08 -11.99 -42.67
N GLU A 43 -8.05 -13.30 -42.86
CA GLU A 43 -8.11 -14.27 -41.75
C GLU A 43 -6.95 -14.04 -40.77
N LEU A 44 -5.75 -13.84 -41.30
CA LEU A 44 -4.55 -13.67 -40.50
C LEU A 44 -4.59 -12.37 -39.67
N VAL A 45 -5.07 -11.26 -40.24
CA VAL A 45 -5.29 -10.01 -39.50
C VAL A 45 -6.38 -10.16 -38.45
N GLU A 46 -7.53 -10.75 -38.79
CA GLU A 46 -8.65 -10.96 -37.86
C GLU A 46 -8.26 -11.87 -36.68
N ARG A 47 -7.55 -12.97 -36.96
CA ARG A 47 -7.06 -13.89 -35.93
C ARG A 47 -6.06 -13.21 -35.01
N ASN A 48 -5.09 -12.49 -35.59
CA ASN A 48 -4.04 -11.82 -34.81
C ASN A 48 -4.59 -10.68 -33.95
N ILE A 49 -5.47 -9.83 -34.49
CA ILE A 49 -6.00 -8.71 -33.70
C ILE A 49 -6.82 -9.21 -32.51
N ARG A 50 -7.63 -10.26 -32.69
CA ARG A 50 -8.41 -10.90 -31.60
C ARG A 50 -7.51 -11.56 -30.57
N SER A 51 -6.50 -12.32 -31.02
CA SER A 51 -5.54 -12.97 -30.12
C SER A 51 -4.75 -11.96 -29.29
N GLN A 52 -4.25 -10.88 -29.91
CA GLN A 52 -3.54 -9.83 -29.19
C GLN A 52 -4.41 -9.15 -28.13
N ILE A 53 -5.69 -8.90 -28.42
CA ILE A 53 -6.63 -8.33 -27.46
C ILE A 53 -6.86 -9.30 -26.30
N GLY A 54 -7.12 -10.58 -26.58
CA GLY A 54 -7.29 -11.59 -25.55
C GLY A 54 -6.09 -11.68 -24.61
N ASN A 55 -4.88 -11.70 -25.16
CA ASN A 55 -3.64 -11.74 -24.39
C ASN A 55 -3.44 -10.47 -23.55
N GLN A 56 -3.79 -9.29 -24.08
CA GLN A 56 -3.73 -8.03 -23.34
C GLN A 56 -4.68 -8.02 -22.15
N PHE A 57 -5.94 -8.44 -22.34
CA PHE A 57 -6.90 -8.52 -21.24
C PHE A 57 -6.47 -9.55 -20.20
N GLN A 58 -5.98 -10.72 -20.61
CA GLN A 58 -5.50 -11.73 -19.68
C GLN A 58 -4.36 -11.19 -18.81
N LYS A 59 -3.40 -10.47 -19.41
CA LYS A 59 -2.31 -9.84 -18.67
C LYS A 59 -2.84 -8.78 -17.69
N GLN A 60 -3.75 -7.92 -18.12
CA GLN A 60 -4.34 -6.89 -17.27
C GLN A 60 -5.09 -7.49 -16.06
N ILE A 61 -5.81 -8.60 -16.24
CA ILE A 61 -6.49 -9.29 -15.15
C ILE A 61 -5.47 -9.76 -14.10
N VAL A 62 -4.41 -10.45 -14.53
CA VAL A 62 -3.35 -10.93 -13.63
C VAL A 62 -2.66 -9.78 -12.89
N ASP A 63 -2.32 -8.70 -13.61
CA ASP A 63 -1.67 -7.53 -13.02
C ASP A 63 -2.58 -6.83 -11.99
N LEU A 64 -3.88 -6.71 -12.28
CA LEU A 64 -4.86 -6.13 -11.37
C LEU A 64 -5.11 -7.01 -10.13
N GLU A 65 -5.15 -8.33 -10.29
CA GLU A 65 -5.26 -9.26 -9.16
C GLU A 65 -4.05 -9.19 -8.24
N ALA A 66 -2.84 -9.16 -8.81
CA ALA A 66 -1.62 -8.99 -8.04
C ALA A 66 -1.63 -7.67 -7.26
N ARG A 67 -2.02 -6.56 -7.91
CA ARG A 67 -2.10 -5.24 -7.27
C ARG A 67 -3.18 -5.19 -6.18
N LYS A 68 -4.32 -5.83 -6.41
CA LYS A 68 -5.39 -5.96 -5.40
C LYS A 68 -4.86 -6.66 -4.14
N ASN A 69 -4.14 -7.77 -4.31
CA ASN A 69 -3.59 -8.53 -3.19
C ASN A 69 -2.53 -7.73 -2.43
N GLN A 70 -1.63 -7.03 -3.14
CA GLN A 70 -0.64 -6.13 -2.52
C GLN A 70 -1.32 -5.04 -1.68
N LEU A 71 -2.31 -4.35 -2.24
CA LEU A 71 -3.05 -3.32 -1.51
C LEU A 71 -3.80 -3.88 -0.30
N HIS A 72 -4.34 -5.09 -0.42
CA HIS A 72 -4.99 -5.76 0.70
C HIS A 72 -4.00 -6.00 1.86
N ASP A 73 -2.80 -6.49 1.56
CA ASP A 73 -1.76 -6.74 2.56
C ASP A 73 -1.26 -5.43 3.20
N GLU A 74 -1.09 -4.37 2.41
CA GLU A 74 -0.75 -3.05 2.92
C GLU A 74 -1.80 -2.52 3.89
N VAL A 75 -3.09 -2.59 3.52
CA VAL A 75 -4.21 -2.17 4.37
C VAL A 75 -4.24 -3.00 5.67
N PHE A 76 -4.03 -4.31 5.58
CA PHE A 76 -3.97 -5.18 6.75
C PHE A 76 -2.84 -4.76 7.71
N ASN A 77 -1.63 -4.57 7.19
CA ASN A 77 -0.47 -4.17 7.98
C ASN A 77 -0.65 -2.80 8.63
N LEU A 78 -1.19 -1.82 7.89
CA LEU A 78 -1.50 -0.50 8.41
C LEU A 78 -2.52 -0.58 9.55
N ASN A 79 -3.58 -1.38 9.40
CA ASN A 79 -4.58 -1.57 10.45
C ASN A 79 -3.98 -2.22 11.71
N GLN A 80 -3.07 -3.18 11.57
CA GLN A 80 -2.34 -3.74 12.71
C GLN A 80 -1.48 -2.68 13.42
N ASN A 81 -0.77 -1.86 12.65
CA ASN A 81 0.07 -0.79 13.21
C ASN A 81 -0.77 0.27 13.93
N ILE A 82 -1.91 0.67 13.35
CA ILE A 82 -2.87 1.56 14.01
C ILE A 82 -3.35 0.96 15.33
N THR A 83 -3.65 -0.34 15.37
CA THR A 83 -4.09 -1.01 16.59
C THR A 83 -3.00 -1.03 17.66
N LYS A 84 -1.74 -1.29 17.29
CA LYS A 84 -0.59 -1.23 18.21
C LYS A 84 -0.35 0.18 18.73
N LEU A 85 -0.44 1.19 17.86
CA LEU A 85 -0.28 2.59 18.23
C LEU A 85 -1.39 3.06 19.19
N LYS A 86 -2.63 2.62 18.99
CA LYS A 86 -3.72 2.91 19.93
C LYS A 86 -3.44 2.32 21.32
N LYS A 87 -3.02 1.06 21.39
CA LYS A 87 -2.68 0.41 22.67
C LYS A 87 -1.55 1.12 23.40
N THR A 88 -0.46 1.42 22.70
CA THR A 88 0.69 2.13 23.29
C THR A 88 0.31 3.54 23.75
N LYS A 89 -0.53 4.25 22.98
CA LYS A 89 -1.08 5.54 23.42
C LYS A 89 -1.90 5.41 24.71
N GLU A 90 -2.80 4.44 24.79
CA GLU A 90 -3.60 4.18 26.00
C GLU A 90 -2.73 3.79 27.22
N GLU A 91 -1.64 3.05 27.00
CA GLU A 91 -0.68 2.70 28.06
C GLU A 91 0.09 3.92 28.58
N LEU A 92 0.52 4.82 27.68
CA LEU A 92 1.19 6.08 28.04
C LEU A 92 0.24 7.02 28.80
N GLU A 93 -1.00 7.20 28.33
CA GLU A 93 -2.00 8.01 29.02
C GLU A 93 -2.27 7.49 30.45
N LYS A 94 -2.28 6.16 30.64
CA LYS A 94 -2.39 5.54 31.97
C LYS A 94 -1.15 5.78 32.84
N ALA A 95 0.04 5.79 32.25
CA ALA A 95 1.28 6.05 32.96
C ALA A 95 1.40 7.52 33.42
N GLU A 96 0.99 8.47 32.58
CA GLU A 96 0.94 9.91 32.90
C GLU A 96 -0.15 10.24 33.94
N SER A 97 -1.16 9.39 34.09
CA SER A 97 -2.21 9.54 35.10
C SER A 97 -1.88 8.95 36.48
N LYS A 98 -0.70 8.33 36.66
CA LYS A 98 -0.23 7.95 37.99
C LYS A 98 0.23 9.21 38.73
N PRO A 99 -0.30 9.51 39.92
CA PRO A 99 0.16 10.65 40.69
C PRO A 99 1.65 10.48 40.99
N ASP A 100 2.40 11.59 40.93
CA ASP A 100 3.79 11.70 41.39
C ASP A 100 3.95 10.91 42.70
N PRO A 101 5.05 10.16 42.91
CA PRO A 101 5.35 9.64 44.22
C PRO A 101 5.49 10.86 45.13
N THR A 102 4.52 11.05 46.02
CA THR A 102 4.54 12.08 47.05
C THR A 102 5.93 12.09 47.65
N GLU A 103 6.64 13.22 47.54
CA GLU A 103 7.92 13.39 48.23
C GLU A 103 7.68 13.03 49.70
N PRO A 104 8.51 12.15 50.30
CA PRO A 104 8.35 11.81 51.70
C PRO A 104 8.44 13.10 52.52
N ASP A 105 7.45 13.32 53.38
CA ASP A 105 7.34 14.52 54.20
C ASP A 105 8.65 14.69 55.02
N PRO A 106 9.39 15.80 54.85
CA PRO A 106 10.63 16.03 55.60
C PRO A 106 10.42 16.08 57.12
N ASP A 107 9.17 16.18 57.59
CA ASP A 107 8.83 16.15 59.02
C ASP A 107 8.68 14.71 59.58
N ASP A 108 8.68 13.67 58.74
CA ASP A 108 8.55 12.26 59.16
C ASP A 108 9.92 11.59 59.45
N ILE A 109 10.94 12.41 59.73
CA ILE A 109 12.25 11.95 60.20
C ILE A 109 12.08 11.40 61.63
N PRO A 110 12.35 10.11 61.88
CA PRO A 110 12.29 9.57 63.23
C PRO A 110 13.44 10.15 64.06
N PHE A 111 13.16 11.19 64.85
CA PHE A 111 14.08 11.67 65.86
C PHE A 111 14.16 10.64 66.99
N ASP A 112 15.34 10.05 67.17
CA ASP A 112 15.66 9.18 68.31
C ASP A 112 15.54 10.03 69.60
N PRO A 113 14.70 9.65 70.59
CA PRO A 113 14.48 10.44 71.80
C PRO A 113 15.69 10.28 72.73
N GLY A 114 16.78 10.94 72.36
CA GLY A 114 18.09 10.67 72.94
C GLY A 114 19.03 11.86 73.02
N ASP A 115 18.52 13.09 73.15
CA ASP A 115 19.31 14.18 73.74
C ASP A 115 18.43 15.38 74.13
N THR A 116 17.80 15.33 75.31
CA THR A 116 17.29 16.54 75.95
C THR A 116 18.28 16.96 77.05
N PRO A 117 18.91 18.15 76.95
CA PRO A 117 19.79 18.62 78.00
C PRO A 117 18.97 18.87 79.28
N LYS A 118 19.44 18.32 80.40
CA LYS A 118 18.87 18.58 81.72
C LYS A 118 18.91 20.08 82.00
N ASN A 119 17.74 20.70 82.08
CA ASN A 119 17.56 22.07 82.53
C ASN A 119 18.16 22.23 83.94
N SER A 120 19.37 22.79 84.02
CA SER A 120 19.96 23.29 85.25
C SER A 120 19.55 24.76 85.38
N GLY A 121 18.35 24.96 85.92
CA GLY A 121 17.78 26.28 86.20
C GLY A 121 17.57 26.44 87.70
N ASP A 122 18.67 26.58 88.45
CA ASP A 122 18.65 27.19 89.77
C ASP A 122 18.15 28.64 89.61
N ILE A 123 16.94 28.92 90.09
CA ILE A 123 16.46 30.29 90.30
C ILE A 123 16.22 30.44 91.81
N PRO A 124 17.14 31.09 92.57
CA PRO A 124 16.90 31.36 93.97
C PRO A 124 15.89 32.51 94.13
N ASN A 125 14.77 32.23 94.82
CA ASN A 125 13.80 33.24 95.26
C ASN A 125 14.43 34.10 96.37
N GLY A 126 14.38 35.42 96.21
CA GLY A 126 15.04 36.38 97.08
C GLY A 126 14.52 36.44 98.53
N PHE A 127 15.45 36.61 99.47
CA PHE A 127 15.69 37.79 100.32
C PHE A 127 17.07 37.68 100.97
#